data_AF-W9C0Y6-F1
#
_entry.id   AF-W9C0Y6-F1
#
_cell.length_a   1.000
_cell.length_b   1.000
_cell.length_c   1.000
_cell.angle_alpha   90.00
_cell.angle_beta   90.00
_cell.angle_gamma   90.00
#
_symmetry.space_group_name_H-M   'P 1'
#
loop_
_entity.id
_entity.type
_entity.pdbx_description
1 polymer ?
#
loop_
_entity_poly.entity_id
_entity_poly.type
_entity_poly.pdbx_seq_one_letter_code
_entity_poly.pdbx_strand_id
1 'polypeptide(L)'
;MHRLFRGNHTARAVAASHFPHTAPIRDHRISSFIPLIEVAKPSLASHASHLRAVHETLVRQGVLQIQLGFDDDESLYLRDLIYNLHQNHGHGLPISHSAEQGWFWDIRPSTSSFQSNAHQARSETMLCFDWHTDCSYETDPPRFFALQVLQTDRYGGGTLSVLNVDRVLTFLSQFTQKRLSRCEYKITVPPEFVKKGGERHVVGNLLAASGGEIHGGSLRFRADITVPLTQDASDALAELKDILKNGKTQAETIHLKSETLPRGSIIMMDNRRWLHSRNEVKDPERHLRRVRWDASQFGACSS
;
A
#
# COMPACT_ATOMS: atom_id res chain seq x y z
N MET A 1 -64.76 -11.17 13.17
CA MET A 1 -64.14 -10.75 11.89
C MET A 1 -63.07 -9.70 12.18
N HIS A 2 -61.81 -10.11 12.36
CA HIS A 2 -60.68 -9.19 12.53
C HIS A 2 -59.88 -9.15 11.22
N ARG A 3 -59.86 -7.99 10.55
CA ARG A 3 -59.03 -7.75 9.37
C ARG A 3 -57.66 -7.20 9.80
N LEU A 4 -56.63 -7.96 9.44
CA LEU A 4 -55.21 -7.63 9.58
C LEU A 4 -54.84 -6.50 8.61
N PHE A 5 -54.19 -5.46 9.13
CA PHE A 5 -53.46 -4.47 8.34
C PHE A 5 -52.11 -5.08 7.89
N ARG A 6 -51.91 -5.24 6.58
CA ARG A 6 -50.60 -5.46 5.97
C ARG A 6 -50.02 -4.09 5.59
N GLY A 7 -48.98 -3.67 6.29
CA GLY A 7 -48.12 -2.57 5.87
C GLY A 7 -47.16 -3.04 4.78
N ASN A 8 -47.28 -2.46 3.59
CA ASN A 8 -46.32 -2.66 2.50
C ASN A 8 -45.08 -1.82 2.79
N HIS A 9 -43.96 -2.48 3.12
CA HIS A 9 -42.64 -1.88 3.02
C HIS A 9 -42.23 -1.83 1.54
N THR A 10 -42.31 -0.64 0.94
CA THR A 10 -41.67 -0.38 -0.35
C THR A 10 -40.16 -0.37 -0.16
N ALA A 11 -39.52 -1.48 -0.51
CA ALA A 11 -38.08 -1.56 -0.68
C ALA A 11 -37.68 -0.60 -1.81
N ARG A 12 -36.92 0.45 -1.45
CA ARG A 12 -36.37 1.41 -2.39
C ARG A 12 -35.20 0.71 -3.09
N ALA A 13 -35.45 0.21 -4.29
CA ALA A 13 -34.41 -0.33 -5.16
C ALA A 13 -33.36 0.76 -5.41
N VAL A 14 -32.17 0.59 -4.84
CA VAL A 14 -31.00 1.38 -5.20
C VAL A 14 -30.64 0.94 -6.61
N ALA A 15 -30.83 1.84 -7.58
CA ALA A 15 -30.40 1.60 -8.94
C ALA A 15 -28.89 1.35 -8.93
N ALA A 16 -28.47 0.15 -9.36
CA ALA A 16 -27.08 -0.13 -9.68
C ALA A 16 -26.66 0.81 -10.81
N SER A 17 -26.00 1.90 -10.44
CA SER A 17 -25.38 2.82 -11.39
C SER A 17 -24.32 2.04 -12.16
N HIS A 18 -24.67 1.58 -13.36
CA HIS A 18 -23.73 1.08 -14.36
C HIS A 18 -22.82 2.25 -14.75
N PHE A 19 -21.75 2.46 -13.99
CA PHE A 19 -20.68 3.31 -14.44
C PHE A 19 -19.92 2.53 -15.53
N PRO A 20 -19.74 3.08 -16.74
CA PRO A 20 -18.94 2.41 -17.74
C PRO A 20 -17.54 2.14 -17.17
N HIS A 21 -17.03 0.91 -17.32
CA HIS A 21 -15.68 0.57 -16.93
C HIS A 21 -14.70 1.45 -17.72
N THR A 22 -14.12 2.44 -17.05
CA THR A 22 -13.14 3.33 -17.67
C THR A 22 -11.78 2.63 -17.68
N ALA A 23 -11.24 2.36 -18.86
CA ALA A 23 -9.88 1.86 -18.99
C ALA A 23 -8.88 2.92 -18.46
N PRO A 24 -7.79 2.51 -17.80
CA PRO A 24 -6.79 3.43 -17.27
C PRO A 24 -6.08 4.17 -18.41
N ILE A 25 -6.02 5.49 -18.34
CA ILE A 25 -5.22 6.32 -19.25
C ILE A 25 -3.77 6.23 -18.80
N ARG A 26 -2.87 5.76 -19.67
CA ARG A 26 -1.49 5.48 -19.31
C ARG A 26 -0.54 6.09 -20.32
N ASP A 27 0.46 6.81 -19.82
CA ASP A 27 1.56 7.29 -20.65
C ASP A 27 2.62 6.19 -20.83
N HIS A 28 3.63 6.48 -21.66
CA HIS A 28 4.75 5.58 -21.89
C HIS A 28 5.51 5.25 -20.60
N ARG A 29 5.63 6.21 -19.68
CA ARG A 29 6.41 6.08 -18.47
C ARG A 29 5.75 5.11 -17.50
N ILE A 30 4.47 5.31 -17.19
CA ILE A 30 3.67 4.38 -16.39
C ILE A 30 3.71 2.98 -17.02
N SER A 31 3.54 2.89 -18.34
CA SER A 31 3.52 1.61 -19.05
C SER A 31 4.85 0.86 -19.02
N SER A 32 5.96 1.59 -18.96
CA SER A 32 7.30 1.00 -18.88
C SER A 32 7.63 0.44 -17.49
N PHE A 33 7.09 1.06 -16.42
CA PHE A 33 7.48 0.73 -15.05
C PHE A 33 6.43 -0.08 -14.28
N ILE A 34 5.15 0.07 -14.60
CA ILE A 34 4.05 -0.56 -13.87
C ILE A 34 3.27 -1.43 -14.86
N PRO A 35 3.53 -2.73 -14.96
CA PRO A 35 2.77 -3.61 -15.84
C PRO A 35 1.26 -3.57 -15.56
N LEU A 36 0.44 -3.73 -16.62
CA LEU A 36 -1.01 -3.84 -16.54
C LEU A 36 -1.45 -5.28 -16.79
N ILE A 37 -2.34 -5.81 -15.96
CA ILE A 37 -3.05 -7.06 -16.22
C ILE A 37 -4.55 -6.75 -16.24
N GLU A 38 -5.20 -6.99 -17.37
CA GLU A 38 -6.64 -6.86 -17.52
C GLU A 38 -7.34 -8.15 -17.13
N VAL A 39 -8.45 -8.05 -16.39
CA VAL A 39 -9.15 -9.21 -15.85
C VAL A 39 -10.62 -9.15 -16.25
N ALA A 40 -10.98 -10.01 -17.20
CA ALA A 40 -12.33 -10.03 -17.78
C ALA A 40 -13.40 -10.68 -16.88
N LYS A 41 -13.01 -11.52 -15.90
CA LYS A 41 -13.97 -12.24 -15.05
C LYS A 41 -13.39 -12.60 -13.67
N PRO A 42 -14.23 -12.66 -12.62
CA PRO A 42 -13.77 -12.96 -11.26
C PRO A 42 -13.02 -14.29 -11.12
N SER A 43 -13.44 -15.33 -11.87
CA SER A 43 -12.85 -16.67 -11.75
C SER A 43 -11.37 -16.73 -12.08
N LEU A 44 -10.81 -15.74 -12.79
CA LEU A 44 -9.38 -15.64 -13.06
C LEU A 44 -8.52 -15.58 -11.78
N ALA A 45 -9.08 -15.14 -10.65
CA ALA A 45 -8.42 -15.19 -9.34
C ALA A 45 -7.96 -16.60 -8.92
N SER A 46 -8.48 -17.66 -9.54
CA SER A 46 -8.11 -19.06 -9.29
C SER A 46 -7.43 -19.74 -10.48
N HIS A 47 -7.24 -19.05 -11.61
CA HIS A 47 -6.63 -19.66 -12.81
C HIS A 47 -5.10 -19.69 -12.69
N ALA A 48 -4.49 -20.87 -12.88
CA ALA A 48 -3.06 -21.07 -12.66
C ALA A 48 -2.14 -20.16 -13.50
N SER A 49 -2.47 -19.92 -14.78
CA SER A 49 -1.68 -19.02 -15.63
C SER A 49 -1.77 -17.56 -15.19
N HIS A 50 -2.95 -17.13 -14.75
CA HIS A 50 -3.19 -15.80 -14.20
C HIS A 50 -2.43 -15.59 -12.88
N LEU A 51 -2.53 -16.56 -11.97
CA LEU A 51 -1.79 -16.55 -10.69
C LEU A 51 -0.27 -16.45 -10.91
N ARG A 52 0.26 -17.26 -11.83
CA ARG A 52 1.67 -17.22 -12.21
C ARG A 52 2.07 -15.86 -12.75
N ALA A 53 1.28 -15.28 -13.66
CA ALA A 53 1.57 -13.97 -14.24
C ALA A 53 1.59 -12.86 -13.17
N VAL A 54 0.64 -12.86 -12.24
CA VAL A 54 0.61 -11.92 -11.11
C VAL A 54 1.84 -12.11 -10.21
N HIS A 55 2.11 -13.35 -9.79
CA HIS A 55 3.25 -13.69 -8.94
C HIS A 55 4.59 -13.27 -9.57
N GLU A 56 4.87 -13.72 -10.79
CA GLU A 56 6.11 -13.42 -11.49
C GLU A 56 6.29 -11.92 -11.71
N THR A 57 5.20 -11.19 -11.98
CA THR A 57 5.25 -9.74 -12.14
C THR A 57 5.57 -9.05 -10.81
N LEU A 58 4.94 -9.44 -9.70
CA LEU A 58 5.26 -8.90 -8.37
C LEU A 58 6.70 -9.21 -7.97
N VAL A 59 7.14 -10.45 -8.15
CA VAL A 59 8.52 -10.85 -7.80
C VAL A 59 9.53 -10.10 -8.64
N ARG A 60 9.30 -9.95 -9.95
CA ARG A 60 10.24 -9.30 -10.86
C ARG A 60 10.24 -7.78 -10.71
N GLN A 61 9.09 -7.14 -10.81
CA GLN A 61 8.97 -5.68 -10.88
C GLN A 61 8.68 -5.02 -9.52
N GLY A 62 8.14 -5.77 -8.56
CA GLY A 62 7.73 -5.23 -7.26
C GLY A 62 6.50 -4.32 -7.34
N VAL A 63 5.88 -4.14 -8.51
CA VAL A 63 4.67 -3.34 -8.69
C VAL A 63 3.89 -3.86 -9.90
N LEU A 64 2.56 -3.86 -9.81
CA LEU A 64 1.68 -4.08 -10.95
C LEU A 64 0.31 -3.45 -10.73
N GLN A 65 -0.34 -3.07 -11.82
CA GLN A 65 -1.73 -2.66 -11.84
C GLN A 65 -2.58 -3.79 -12.44
N ILE A 66 -3.69 -4.11 -11.79
CA ILE A 66 -4.75 -4.94 -12.32
C ILE A 66 -5.93 -4.04 -12.65
N GLN A 67 -6.51 -4.17 -13.84
CA GLN A 67 -7.78 -3.53 -14.17
C GLN A 67 -8.88 -4.57 -14.25
N LEU A 68 -9.90 -4.44 -13.39
CA LEU A 68 -11.08 -5.28 -13.44
C LEU A 68 -12.02 -4.81 -14.55
N GLY A 69 -12.46 -5.75 -15.39
CA GLY A 69 -13.52 -5.56 -16.39
C GLY A 69 -14.92 -5.91 -15.87
N PHE A 70 -15.08 -5.94 -14.54
CA PHE A 70 -16.31 -6.25 -13.83
C PHE A 70 -16.35 -5.49 -12.49
N ASP A 71 -17.54 -5.33 -11.92
CA ASP A 71 -17.72 -4.73 -10.59
C ASP A 71 -17.31 -5.70 -9.48
N ASP A 72 -16.58 -5.18 -8.48
CA ASP A 72 -16.13 -5.96 -7.32
C ASP A 72 -16.04 -5.10 -6.06
N ASP A 73 -17.14 -4.46 -5.67
CA ASP A 73 -17.17 -3.56 -4.49
C ASP A 73 -16.84 -4.28 -3.16
N GLU A 74 -17.10 -5.58 -3.11
CA GLU A 74 -16.79 -6.45 -1.97
C GLU A 74 -15.36 -7.01 -2.00
N SER A 75 -14.57 -6.66 -3.03
CA SER A 75 -13.16 -7.07 -3.16
C SER A 75 -12.95 -8.59 -3.18
N LEU A 76 -13.93 -9.33 -3.70
CA LEU A 76 -13.93 -10.80 -3.74
C LEU A 76 -12.82 -11.32 -4.65
N TYR A 77 -12.59 -10.67 -5.79
CA TYR A 77 -11.50 -11.04 -6.69
C TYR A 77 -10.14 -10.89 -5.98
N LEU A 78 -9.91 -9.76 -5.32
CA LEU A 78 -8.66 -9.49 -4.62
C LEU A 78 -8.44 -10.46 -3.45
N ARG A 79 -9.50 -10.76 -2.70
CA ARG A 79 -9.48 -11.77 -1.63
C ARG A 79 -9.04 -13.13 -2.16
N ASP A 80 -9.73 -13.62 -3.19
CA ASP A 80 -9.50 -14.94 -3.75
C ASP A 80 -8.11 -15.01 -4.42
N LEU A 81 -7.68 -13.94 -5.08
CA LEU A 81 -6.34 -13.82 -5.67
C LEU A 81 -5.26 -14.00 -4.60
N ILE A 82 -5.34 -13.29 -3.47
CA ILE A 82 -4.32 -13.38 -2.42
C ILE A 82 -4.32 -14.76 -1.75
N TYR A 83 -5.51 -15.31 -1.47
CA TYR A 83 -5.63 -16.67 -0.95
C TYR A 83 -4.98 -17.70 -1.88
N ASN A 84 -5.24 -17.60 -3.19
CA ASN A 84 -4.67 -18.53 -4.16
C ASN A 84 -3.17 -18.30 -4.42
N LEU A 85 -2.66 -17.07 -4.29
CA LEU A 85 -1.22 -16.81 -4.31
C LEU A 85 -0.51 -17.47 -3.12
N HIS A 86 -1.14 -17.47 -1.94
CA HIS A 86 -0.63 -18.22 -0.79
C HIS A 86 -0.60 -19.72 -1.08
N GLN A 87 -1.71 -20.30 -1.55
CA GLN A 87 -1.81 -21.73 -1.81
C GLN A 87 -0.88 -22.25 -2.93
N ASN A 88 -0.64 -21.45 -3.98
CA ASN A 88 0.06 -21.92 -5.18
C ASN A 88 1.47 -21.36 -5.36
N HIS A 89 1.80 -20.25 -4.70
CA HIS A 89 3.08 -19.55 -4.88
C HIS A 89 3.79 -19.22 -3.55
N GLY A 90 3.30 -19.73 -2.42
CA GLY A 90 3.98 -19.65 -1.14
C GLY A 90 4.02 -18.25 -0.51
N HIS A 91 3.17 -17.32 -0.95
CA HIS A 91 3.00 -16.03 -0.27
C HIS A 91 2.50 -16.28 1.17
N GLY A 92 2.94 -15.50 2.14
CA GLY A 92 2.35 -15.53 3.48
C GLY A 92 0.90 -15.03 3.49
N LEU A 93 0.15 -15.42 4.53
CA LEU A 93 -1.25 -15.03 4.71
C LEU A 93 -1.40 -13.51 4.93
N PRO A 94 -2.60 -12.95 4.67
CA PRO A 94 -2.85 -11.55 4.96
C PRO A 94 -2.83 -11.25 6.45
N ILE A 95 -2.44 -10.03 6.78
CA ILE A 95 -2.35 -9.54 8.15
C ILE A 95 -3.52 -8.60 8.45
N SER A 96 -4.04 -8.70 9.67
CA SER A 96 -5.08 -7.80 10.18
C SER A 96 -4.59 -6.35 10.21
N HIS A 97 -5.48 -5.40 9.91
CA HIS A 97 -5.14 -3.97 9.93
C HIS A 97 -4.80 -3.48 11.34
N SER A 98 -5.59 -3.91 12.32
CA SER A 98 -5.45 -3.58 13.73
C SER A 98 -5.99 -4.73 14.58
N ALA A 99 -5.99 -4.57 15.90
CA ALA A 99 -6.60 -5.56 16.81
C ALA A 99 -8.12 -5.70 16.61
N GLU A 100 -8.77 -4.71 16.01
CA GLU A 100 -10.23 -4.61 15.91
C GLU A 100 -10.75 -4.82 14.48
N GLN A 101 -9.84 -4.91 13.49
CA GLN A 101 -10.18 -5.02 12.08
C GLN A 101 -9.50 -6.20 11.39
N GLY A 102 -10.23 -6.84 10.48
CA GLY A 102 -9.72 -7.95 9.69
C GLY A 102 -8.65 -7.53 8.66
N TRP A 103 -8.37 -8.44 7.74
CA TRP A 103 -7.38 -8.29 6.67
C TRP A 103 -7.72 -7.29 5.55
N PHE A 104 -8.98 -6.87 5.44
CA PHE A 104 -9.45 -5.86 4.49
C PHE A 104 -9.99 -4.67 5.26
N TRP A 105 -9.58 -3.46 4.88
CA TRP A 105 -10.06 -2.26 5.55
C TRP A 105 -10.23 -1.10 4.59
N ASP A 106 -11.12 -0.20 5.00
CA ASP A 106 -11.50 0.97 4.24
C ASP A 106 -10.53 2.11 4.46
N ILE A 107 -10.03 2.66 3.36
CA ILE A 107 -9.33 3.94 3.33
C ILE A 107 -10.31 4.97 2.79
N ARG A 108 -11.02 5.61 3.71
CA ARG A 108 -11.94 6.71 3.42
C ARG A 108 -11.68 7.87 4.40
N PRO A 109 -11.74 9.13 3.93
CA PRO A 109 -11.80 10.27 4.83
C PRO A 109 -12.92 10.14 5.84
N SER A 110 -12.60 10.17 7.14
CA SER A 110 -13.61 10.27 8.20
C SER A 110 -13.12 11.14 9.35
N THR A 111 -13.98 12.03 9.85
CA THR A 111 -13.66 12.91 10.98
C THR A 111 -14.22 12.39 12.32
N SER A 112 -15.01 11.31 12.31
CA SER A 112 -15.78 10.87 13.48
C SER A 112 -15.85 9.36 13.69
N SER A 113 -15.48 8.55 12.69
CA SER A 113 -15.49 7.08 12.79
C SER A 113 -14.07 6.55 12.66
N PHE A 114 -13.43 6.28 13.80
CA PHE A 114 -12.08 5.75 13.84
C PHE A 114 -12.10 4.23 13.88
N GLN A 115 -11.32 3.64 12.98
CA GLN A 115 -11.30 2.20 12.74
C GLN A 115 -10.32 1.45 13.66
N SER A 116 -9.50 2.16 14.45
CA SER A 116 -8.52 1.54 15.34
C SER A 116 -8.30 2.36 16.62
N ASN A 117 -8.62 1.80 17.78
CA ASN A 117 -8.27 2.36 19.09
C ASN A 117 -8.75 3.83 19.31
N ALA A 118 -9.88 4.23 18.73
CA ALA A 118 -10.39 5.61 18.75
C ALA A 118 -9.41 6.69 18.21
N HIS A 119 -8.43 6.28 17.40
CA HIS A 119 -7.48 7.16 16.73
C HIS A 119 -7.63 7.04 15.22
N GLN A 120 -7.53 8.17 14.51
CA GLN A 120 -7.58 8.20 13.06
C GLN A 120 -6.24 7.75 12.47
N ALA A 121 -6.26 6.74 11.60
CA ALA A 121 -5.07 6.39 10.86
C ALA A 121 -4.75 7.49 9.83
N ARG A 122 -3.47 7.80 9.59
CA ARG A 122 -3.05 8.82 8.60
C ARG A 122 -3.68 8.62 7.22
N SER A 123 -3.86 7.37 6.80
CA SER A 123 -4.51 7.02 5.54
C SER A 123 -5.98 7.46 5.44
N GLU A 124 -6.67 7.60 6.57
CA GLU A 124 -8.07 8.01 6.69
C GLU A 124 -8.23 9.53 6.81
N THR A 125 -7.14 10.29 6.78
CA THR A 125 -7.17 11.76 6.78
C THR A 125 -7.24 12.30 5.36
N MET A 126 -7.62 13.57 5.22
CA MET A 126 -7.53 14.30 3.95
C MET A 126 -6.15 14.92 3.68
N LEU A 127 -5.23 14.84 4.64
CA LEU A 127 -3.91 15.48 4.56
C LEU A 127 -2.95 14.73 3.62
N CYS A 128 -1.82 15.34 3.28
CA CYS A 128 -0.74 14.63 2.64
C CYS A 128 -0.24 13.46 3.51
N PHE A 129 0.16 12.38 2.85
CA PHE A 129 0.88 11.27 3.47
C PHE A 129 2.22 11.14 2.76
N ASP A 130 3.28 11.57 3.44
CA ASP A 130 4.65 11.58 2.92
C ASP A 130 5.16 10.18 2.59
N TRP A 131 6.30 10.13 1.91
CA TRP A 131 6.97 8.88 1.51
C TRP A 131 7.13 7.90 2.67
N HIS A 132 6.61 6.70 2.48
CA HIS A 132 6.73 5.63 3.46
C HIS A 132 6.62 4.24 2.83
N THR A 133 6.95 3.25 3.65
CA THR A 133 6.56 1.85 3.50
C THR A 133 5.48 1.52 4.53
N ASP A 134 4.52 0.70 4.17
CA ASP A 134 3.42 0.29 5.04
C ASP A 134 3.94 -0.52 6.23
N CYS A 135 3.40 -0.27 7.43
CA CYS A 135 3.78 -0.97 8.67
C CYS A 135 5.29 -0.99 8.97
N SER A 136 6.05 0.06 8.64
CA SER A 136 7.49 0.14 8.92
C SER A 136 7.87 -0.05 10.39
N TYR A 137 6.90 0.07 11.31
CA TYR A 137 7.03 -0.08 12.75
C TYR A 137 6.80 -1.51 13.26
N GLU A 138 6.39 -2.45 12.42
CA GLU A 138 6.26 -3.86 12.80
C GLU A 138 7.64 -4.55 12.70
N THR A 139 7.88 -5.55 13.55
CA THR A 139 9.08 -6.40 13.49
C THR A 139 9.16 -7.15 12.15
N ASP A 140 8.01 -7.68 11.73
CA ASP A 140 7.83 -8.38 10.47
C ASP A 140 6.88 -7.58 9.56
N PRO A 141 7.36 -6.50 8.90
CA PRO A 141 6.50 -5.72 8.03
C PRO A 141 6.02 -6.57 6.84
N PRO A 142 4.80 -6.29 6.34
CA PRO A 142 4.28 -6.97 5.16
C PRO A 142 5.20 -6.73 3.98
N ARG A 143 5.55 -7.80 3.26
CA ARG A 143 6.27 -7.67 2.00
C ARG A 143 5.39 -7.04 0.93
N PHE A 144 4.10 -7.36 0.88
CA PHE A 144 3.22 -6.84 -0.15
C PHE A 144 1.99 -6.14 0.42
N PHE A 145 1.47 -5.18 -0.34
CA PHE A 145 0.15 -4.63 -0.12
C PHE A 145 -0.56 -4.33 -1.44
N ALA A 146 -1.88 -4.19 -1.36
CA ALA A 146 -2.71 -3.81 -2.49
C ALA A 146 -3.72 -2.74 -2.11
N LEU A 147 -4.04 -1.87 -3.06
CA LEU A 147 -5.11 -0.87 -2.98
C LEU A 147 -6.07 -1.08 -4.15
N GLN A 148 -7.32 -1.42 -3.84
CA GLN A 148 -8.41 -1.41 -4.81
C GLN A 148 -9.13 -0.07 -4.78
N VAL A 149 -9.34 0.53 -5.95
CA VAL A 149 -10.07 1.79 -6.11
C VAL A 149 -11.56 1.52 -6.22
N LEU A 150 -12.30 1.87 -5.18
CA LEU A 150 -13.77 1.81 -5.16
C LEU A 150 -14.36 3.16 -5.59
N GLN A 151 -13.81 4.27 -5.11
CA GLN A 151 -14.17 5.63 -5.53
C GLN A 151 -12.89 6.46 -5.65
N THR A 152 -12.62 6.98 -6.84
CA THR A 152 -11.51 7.92 -7.06
C THR A 152 -11.79 9.26 -6.39
N ASP A 153 -10.74 10.06 -6.21
CA ASP A 153 -10.89 11.47 -5.92
C ASP A 153 -11.38 12.19 -7.19
N ARG A 154 -12.54 12.85 -7.11
CA ARG A 154 -13.15 13.55 -8.25
C ARG A 154 -12.66 14.99 -8.43
N TYR A 155 -11.81 15.50 -7.54
CA TYR A 155 -11.39 16.90 -7.48
C TYR A 155 -9.87 17.08 -7.64
N GLY A 156 -9.18 16.08 -8.21
CA GLY A 156 -7.75 16.15 -8.51
C GLY A 156 -6.83 15.98 -7.28
N GLY A 157 -7.36 15.48 -6.16
CA GLY A 157 -6.60 15.06 -4.99
C GLY A 157 -6.27 13.57 -5.01
N GLY A 158 -5.75 13.06 -3.88
CA GLY A 158 -5.59 11.64 -3.61
C GLY A 158 -4.72 10.84 -4.58
N THR A 159 -3.85 11.53 -5.33
CA THR A 159 -2.87 10.95 -6.26
C THR A 159 -1.90 10.08 -5.49
N LEU A 160 -1.85 8.80 -5.84
CA LEU A 160 -0.86 7.86 -5.31
C LEU A 160 0.45 8.08 -6.07
N SER A 161 1.52 8.43 -5.38
CA SER A 161 2.84 8.53 -5.98
C SER A 161 3.70 7.37 -5.51
N VAL A 162 4.44 6.76 -6.44
CA VAL A 162 5.27 5.59 -6.16
C VAL A 162 6.69 5.82 -6.67
N LEU A 163 7.66 5.28 -5.93
CA LEU A 163 9.07 5.51 -6.18
C LEU A 163 9.86 4.24 -5.88
N ASN A 164 10.64 3.79 -6.86
CA ASN A 164 11.44 2.59 -6.74
C ASN A 164 12.65 2.83 -5.83
N VAL A 165 12.86 1.93 -4.86
CA VAL A 165 13.95 2.05 -3.88
C VAL A 165 15.31 2.00 -4.53
N ASP A 166 15.56 1.12 -5.52
CA ASP A 166 16.85 1.04 -6.21
C ASP A 166 17.23 2.38 -6.82
N ARG A 167 16.25 3.13 -7.38
CA ARG A 167 16.47 4.49 -7.89
C ARG A 167 16.88 5.45 -6.79
N VAL A 168 16.22 5.42 -5.63
CA VAL A 168 16.60 6.25 -4.47
C VAL A 168 18.02 5.95 -4.03
N LEU A 169 18.39 4.66 -3.97
CA LEU A 169 19.73 4.24 -3.54
C LEU A 169 20.82 4.77 -4.47
N THR A 170 20.57 4.94 -5.78
CA THR A 170 21.55 5.56 -6.70
C THR A 170 21.90 7.01 -6.38
N PHE A 171 21.04 7.71 -5.61
CA PHE A 171 21.27 9.10 -5.22
C PHE A 171 21.89 9.24 -3.82
N LEU A 172 21.88 8.18 -3.01
CA LEU A 172 22.45 8.20 -1.66
C LEU A 172 23.97 7.99 -1.69
N SER A 173 24.67 8.71 -0.83
CA SER A 173 26.09 8.48 -0.56
C SER A 173 26.32 7.06 0.00
N GLN A 174 27.52 6.52 -0.23
CA GLN A 174 27.90 5.23 0.35
C GLN A 174 27.89 5.26 1.88
N PHE A 175 28.25 6.41 2.47
CA PHE A 175 28.14 6.65 3.90
C PHE A 175 26.71 6.42 4.37
N THR A 176 25.74 7.08 3.73
CA THR A 176 24.32 6.99 4.10
C THR A 176 23.78 5.58 3.90
N GLN A 177 24.07 4.91 2.79
CA GLN A 177 23.65 3.52 2.60
C GLN A 177 24.19 2.59 3.69
N LYS A 178 25.46 2.76 4.10
CA LYS A 178 26.06 1.98 5.20
C LYS A 178 25.38 2.29 6.53
N ARG A 179 25.13 3.57 6.84
CA ARG A 179 24.49 3.96 8.11
C ARG A 179 23.03 3.56 8.16
N LEU A 180 22.28 3.64 7.07
CA LEU A 180 20.90 3.17 7.00
C LEU A 180 20.80 1.65 7.22
N SER A 181 21.87 0.89 6.92
CA SER A 181 21.92 -0.56 7.13
C SER A 181 22.19 -1.01 8.57
N ARG A 182 22.50 -0.07 9.47
CA ARG A 182 22.80 -0.37 10.89
C ARG A 182 21.56 -0.31 11.78
N CYS A 183 21.60 -1.07 12.87
CA CYS A 183 20.56 -1.15 13.91
C CYS A 183 20.47 0.13 14.78
N GLU A 184 20.36 1.30 14.17
CA GLU A 184 20.51 2.61 14.83
C GLU A 184 19.28 3.50 14.69
N TYR A 185 18.13 2.92 14.35
CA TYR A 185 16.88 3.65 14.16
C TYR A 185 15.79 3.04 15.02
N LYS A 186 15.20 3.88 15.87
CA LYS A 186 13.99 3.56 16.62
C LYS A 186 12.79 3.97 15.78
N ILE A 187 11.89 3.03 15.50
CA ILE A 187 10.65 3.25 14.74
C ILE A 187 9.49 3.06 15.70
N THR A 188 8.79 4.14 16.02
CA THR A 188 7.70 4.15 17.02
C THR A 188 6.42 3.59 16.41
N VAL A 189 5.73 2.73 17.14
CA VAL A 189 4.40 2.24 16.74
C VAL A 189 3.40 3.39 16.91
N PRO A 190 2.68 3.83 15.86
CA PRO A 190 1.68 4.88 15.97
C PRO A 190 0.57 4.49 16.98
N PRO A 191 0.00 5.44 17.73
CA PRO A 191 -1.00 5.16 18.77
C PRO A 191 -2.18 4.31 18.28
N GLU A 192 -2.66 4.57 17.06
CA GLU A 192 -3.76 3.84 16.44
C GLU A 192 -3.46 2.34 16.25
N PHE A 193 -2.19 1.93 16.19
CA PHE A 193 -1.76 0.55 15.93
C PHE A 193 -1.16 -0.17 17.15
N VAL A 194 -1.16 0.45 18.33
CA VAL A 194 -0.66 -0.19 19.55
C VAL A 194 -1.57 -1.35 19.95
N LYS A 195 -0.99 -2.56 20.00
CA LYS A 195 -1.66 -3.77 20.50
C LYS A 195 -1.63 -3.78 22.04
N LYS A 196 -2.67 -4.30 22.70
CA LYS A 196 -2.74 -4.34 24.19
C LYS A 196 -1.53 -5.08 24.76
N GLY A 197 -0.76 -4.42 25.64
CA GLY A 197 0.46 -4.97 26.25
C GLY A 197 1.68 -5.06 25.33
N GLY A 198 1.58 -4.57 24.09
CA GLY A 198 2.58 -4.78 23.04
C GLY A 198 3.75 -3.80 23.03
N GLU A 199 4.73 -4.12 22.17
CA GLU A 199 5.88 -3.28 21.86
C GLU A 199 5.43 -1.92 21.32
N ARG A 200 6.09 -0.84 21.80
CA ARG A 200 5.80 0.54 21.38
C ARG A 200 6.75 1.06 20.33
N HIS A 201 7.78 0.30 19.99
CA HIS A 201 8.75 0.63 18.98
C HIS A 201 9.55 -0.62 18.61
N VAL A 202 10.14 -0.58 17.42
CA VAL A 202 11.22 -1.48 17.02
C VAL A 202 12.53 -0.70 16.91
N VAL A 203 13.65 -1.35 17.19
CA VAL A 203 14.98 -0.83 16.87
C VAL A 203 15.57 -1.67 15.76
N GLY A 204 16.08 -1.04 14.70
CA GLY A 204 16.83 -1.73 13.67
C GLY A 204 17.27 -0.82 12.53
N ASN A 205 17.60 -1.42 11.40
CA ASN A 205 18.04 -0.76 10.17
C ASN A 205 16.88 -0.19 9.35
N LEU A 206 17.14 0.78 8.48
CA LEU A 206 16.17 1.26 7.49
C LEU A 206 16.41 0.66 6.11
N LEU A 207 17.66 0.32 5.78
CA LEU A 207 18.06 -0.35 4.55
C LEU A 207 18.45 -1.80 4.89
N ALA A 208 17.84 -2.79 4.24
CA ALA A 208 18.27 -4.17 4.38
C ALA A 208 19.62 -4.37 3.69
N ALA A 209 20.56 -5.05 4.33
CA ALA A 209 21.77 -5.50 3.66
C ALA A 209 21.38 -6.37 2.45
N SER A 210 22.07 -6.18 1.31
CA SER A 210 21.80 -6.91 0.07
C SER A 210 22.16 -8.41 0.28
N GLY A 211 21.23 -9.15 0.85
CA GLY A 211 21.40 -10.53 1.27
C GLY A 211 20.96 -11.48 0.16
N GLY A 212 21.70 -11.52 -0.94
CA GLY A 212 21.48 -12.48 -2.04
C GLY A 212 20.11 -12.42 -2.74
N GLU A 213 19.28 -11.41 -2.45
CA GLU A 213 18.03 -11.19 -3.16
C GLU A 213 18.32 -10.83 -4.63
N ILE A 214 17.40 -11.20 -5.52
CA ILE A 214 17.52 -10.93 -6.97
C ILE A 214 17.56 -9.41 -7.28
N HIS A 215 17.20 -8.56 -6.31
CA HIS A 215 16.99 -7.11 -6.49
C HIS A 215 17.88 -6.25 -5.58
N GLY A 216 18.11 -5.00 -5.98
CA GLY A 216 19.22 -4.16 -5.50
C GLY A 216 19.13 -3.69 -4.04
N GLY A 217 17.94 -3.35 -3.54
CA GLY A 217 17.77 -2.96 -2.15
C GLY A 217 16.32 -2.90 -1.65
N SER A 218 16.18 -3.12 -0.33
CA SER A 218 14.92 -3.12 0.40
C SER A 218 14.96 -2.05 1.48
N LEU A 219 13.98 -1.15 1.51
CA LEU A 219 13.88 -0.05 2.46
C LEU A 219 12.65 -0.26 3.38
N ARG A 220 12.78 0.11 4.67
CA ARG A 220 11.66 0.36 5.57
C ARG A 220 11.81 1.78 6.07
N PHE A 221 10.77 2.58 5.88
CA PHE A 221 10.89 4.00 6.16
C PHE A 221 9.52 4.61 6.42
N ARG A 222 9.47 5.45 7.46
CA ARG A 222 8.39 6.41 7.66
C ARG A 222 8.89 7.58 8.48
N ALA A 223 8.92 8.76 7.87
CA ALA A 223 9.69 9.91 8.35
C ALA A 223 9.26 10.42 9.73
N ASP A 224 7.96 10.41 10.04
CA ASP A 224 7.36 11.01 11.23
C ASP A 224 7.47 10.15 12.49
N ILE A 225 7.79 8.86 12.35
CA ILE A 225 7.90 7.91 13.47
C ILE A 225 9.31 7.33 13.65
N THR A 226 10.25 7.72 12.80
CA THR A 226 11.63 7.21 12.81
C THR A 226 12.56 8.21 13.49
N VAL A 227 13.27 7.74 14.52
CA VAL A 227 14.23 8.52 15.30
C VAL A 227 15.61 7.86 15.23
N PRO A 228 16.66 8.58 14.80
CA PRO A 228 18.03 8.06 14.81
C PRO A 228 18.56 7.98 16.25
N LEU A 229 19.37 6.96 16.54
CA LEU A 229 19.95 6.72 17.86
C LEU A 229 21.40 7.24 18.00
N THR A 230 22.03 7.63 16.90
CA THR A 230 23.40 8.17 16.84
C THR A 230 23.46 9.38 15.91
N GLN A 231 24.53 10.19 16.03
CA GLN A 231 24.72 11.35 15.15
C GLN A 231 24.86 10.93 13.68
N ASP A 232 25.70 9.94 13.39
CA ASP A 232 25.87 9.42 12.03
C ASP A 232 24.55 8.89 11.43
N ALA A 233 23.71 8.24 12.24
CA ALA A 233 22.38 7.80 11.81
C ALA A 233 21.45 9.00 11.56
N SER A 234 21.58 10.08 12.32
CA SER A 234 20.85 11.33 12.08
C SER A 234 21.25 11.97 10.76
N ASP A 235 22.55 12.04 10.47
CA ASP A 235 23.07 12.62 9.23
C ASP A 235 22.61 11.80 8.01
N ALA A 236 22.66 10.48 8.11
CA ALA A 236 22.17 9.57 7.06
C ALA A 236 20.65 9.68 6.83
N LEU A 237 19.87 9.78 7.91
CA LEU A 237 18.42 9.98 7.82
C LEU A 237 18.07 11.34 7.20
N ALA A 238 18.85 12.38 7.52
CA ALA A 238 18.69 13.70 6.93
C ALA A 238 18.95 13.67 5.42
N GLU A 239 20.05 13.05 4.98
CA GLU A 239 20.36 12.89 3.54
C GLU A 239 19.23 12.14 2.80
N LEU A 240 18.72 11.05 3.37
CA LEU A 240 17.58 10.32 2.79
C LEU A 240 16.35 11.21 2.65
N LYS A 241 15.99 11.97 3.71
CA LYS A 241 14.84 12.89 3.69
C LYS A 241 15.01 13.99 2.64
N ASP A 242 16.22 14.52 2.47
CA ASP A 242 16.52 15.55 1.49
C ASP A 242 16.46 15.01 0.07
N ILE A 243 16.97 13.80 -0.17
CA ILE A 243 16.87 13.14 -1.47
C ILE A 243 15.41 12.90 -1.87
N LEU A 244 14.56 12.47 -0.94
CA LEU A 244 13.14 12.25 -1.21
C LEU A 244 12.37 13.53 -1.57
N LYS A 245 12.91 14.70 -1.24
CA LYS A 245 12.34 16.02 -1.57
C LYS A 245 12.99 16.65 -2.80
N ASN A 246 14.14 16.16 -3.25
CA ASN A 246 14.89 16.79 -4.33
C ASN A 246 14.26 16.57 -5.71
N GLY A 247 14.62 17.43 -6.68
CA GLY A 247 14.08 17.35 -8.05
C GLY A 247 14.46 16.09 -8.83
N LYS A 248 15.57 15.43 -8.49
CA LYS A 248 16.00 14.18 -9.17
C LYS A 248 15.05 13.03 -8.83
N THR A 249 14.70 12.88 -7.56
CA THR A 249 13.74 11.89 -7.10
C THR A 249 12.32 12.18 -7.62
N GLN A 250 11.94 13.46 -7.71
CA GLN A 250 10.68 13.84 -8.35
C GLN A 250 10.64 13.42 -9.82
N ALA A 251 11.76 13.54 -10.55
CA ALA A 251 11.87 13.07 -11.93
C ALA A 251 11.78 11.54 -12.06
N GLU A 252 12.09 10.77 -11.01
CA GLU A 252 11.95 9.30 -10.96
C GLU A 252 10.58 8.84 -10.41
N THR A 253 9.80 9.76 -9.83
CA THR A 253 8.49 9.46 -9.24
C THR A 253 7.42 9.22 -10.31
N ILE A 254 6.60 8.18 -10.12
CA ILE A 254 5.43 7.91 -10.95
C ILE A 254 4.18 8.34 -10.18
N HIS A 255 3.36 9.20 -10.81
CA HIS A 255 2.14 9.71 -10.24
C HIS A 255 0.92 9.00 -10.84
N LEU A 256 0.20 8.27 -10.00
CA LEU A 256 -1.03 7.56 -10.34
C LEU A 256 -2.23 8.42 -9.92
N LYS A 257 -2.71 9.22 -10.87
CA LYS A 257 -3.92 10.06 -10.76
C LYS A 257 -5.19 9.23 -11.03
N SER A 258 -6.35 9.83 -10.77
CA SER A 258 -7.67 9.19 -10.97
C SER A 258 -7.89 8.66 -12.39
N GLU A 259 -7.29 9.28 -13.41
CA GLU A 259 -7.40 8.82 -14.80
C GLU A 259 -6.53 7.58 -15.08
N THR A 260 -5.39 7.47 -14.40
CA THR A 260 -4.43 6.36 -14.54
C THR A 260 -4.79 5.17 -13.63
N LEU A 261 -5.49 5.45 -12.53
CA LEU A 261 -5.93 4.47 -11.54
C LEU A 261 -7.44 4.66 -11.27
N PRO A 262 -8.30 4.40 -12.27
CA PRO A 262 -9.74 4.58 -12.17
C PRO A 262 -10.39 3.55 -11.23
N ARG A 263 -11.69 3.69 -10.99
CA ARG A 263 -12.50 2.69 -10.27
C ARG A 263 -12.31 1.29 -10.90
N GLY A 264 -12.19 0.28 -10.04
CA GLY A 264 -11.91 -1.09 -10.46
C GLY A 264 -10.42 -1.38 -10.72
N SER A 265 -9.53 -0.38 -10.64
CA SER A 265 -8.10 -0.64 -10.59
C SER A 265 -7.68 -1.21 -9.24
N ILE A 266 -6.76 -2.17 -9.26
CA ILE A 266 -6.02 -2.65 -8.09
C ILE A 266 -4.53 -2.41 -8.35
N ILE A 267 -3.87 -1.62 -7.51
CA ILE A 267 -2.41 -1.52 -7.52
C ILE A 267 -1.86 -2.45 -6.45
N MET A 268 -0.93 -3.33 -6.81
CA MET A 268 -0.24 -4.25 -5.90
C MET A 268 1.25 -3.88 -5.89
N MET A 269 1.86 -3.84 -4.71
CA MET A 269 3.26 -3.41 -4.55
C MET A 269 4.03 -4.26 -3.54
N ASP A 270 5.29 -4.53 -3.85
CA ASP A 270 6.32 -4.94 -2.92
C ASP A 270 6.73 -3.73 -2.09
N ASN A 271 6.24 -3.73 -0.86
CA ASN A 271 6.36 -2.68 0.13
C ASN A 271 7.81 -2.39 0.55
N ARG A 272 8.75 -3.28 0.25
CA ARG A 272 10.17 -3.08 0.56
C ARG A 272 10.93 -2.43 -0.59
N ARG A 273 10.46 -2.65 -1.82
CA ARG A 273 11.11 -2.18 -3.05
C ARG A 273 10.52 -0.90 -3.61
N TRP A 274 9.36 -0.49 -3.10
CA TRP A 274 8.66 0.72 -3.53
C TRP A 274 8.21 1.55 -2.33
N LEU A 275 8.63 2.81 -2.32
CA LEU A 275 8.05 3.84 -1.47
C LEU A 275 6.74 4.31 -2.10
N HIS A 276 5.80 4.72 -1.25
CA HIS A 276 4.59 5.37 -1.70
C HIS A 276 4.26 6.60 -0.86
N SER A 277 3.56 7.54 -1.49
CA SER A 277 3.04 8.75 -0.87
C SER A 277 1.69 9.11 -1.49
N ARG A 278 0.98 10.01 -0.83
CA ARG A 278 -0.31 10.53 -1.32
C ARG A 278 -0.34 12.03 -1.09
N ASN A 279 -0.74 12.79 -2.11
CA ASN A 279 -1.06 14.21 -1.90
C ASN A 279 -2.37 14.37 -1.10
N GLU A 280 -2.77 15.61 -0.88
CA GLU A 280 -4.05 15.93 -0.23
C GLU A 280 -5.22 15.24 -0.95
N VAL A 281 -6.13 14.67 -0.17
CA VAL A 281 -7.43 14.19 -0.68
C VAL A 281 -8.36 15.39 -0.68
N LYS A 282 -9.04 15.61 -1.80
CA LYS A 282 -10.00 16.71 -1.98
C LYS A 282 -11.44 16.21 -1.97
N ASP A 283 -11.64 14.91 -2.20
CA ASP A 283 -12.95 14.28 -2.21
C ASP A 283 -13.20 13.48 -0.91
N PRO A 284 -14.16 13.89 -0.05
CA PRO A 284 -14.51 13.14 1.15
C PRO A 284 -15.12 11.76 0.85
N GLU A 285 -15.61 11.55 -0.37
CA GLU A 285 -16.14 10.25 -0.81
C GLU A 285 -15.06 9.34 -1.41
N ARG A 286 -13.80 9.80 -1.51
CA ARG A 286 -12.71 8.94 -1.98
C ARG A 286 -12.64 7.67 -1.15
N HIS A 287 -12.62 6.52 -1.81
CA HIS A 287 -12.72 5.23 -1.16
C HIS A 287 -11.79 4.21 -1.81
N LEU A 288 -10.84 3.70 -1.03
CA LEU A 288 -10.06 2.54 -1.40
C LEU A 288 -10.28 1.40 -0.41
N ARG A 289 -10.09 0.17 -0.88
CA ARG A 289 -9.92 -1.00 -0.03
C ARG A 289 -8.45 -1.36 0.01
N ARG A 290 -7.88 -1.59 1.20
CA ARG A 290 -6.48 -2.02 1.37
C ARG A 290 -6.40 -3.40 1.99
N VAL A 291 -5.34 -4.13 1.61
CA VAL A 291 -4.91 -5.41 2.18
C VAL A 291 -3.39 -5.45 2.19
N ARG A 292 -2.81 -6.08 3.22
CA ARG A 292 -1.37 -6.34 3.37
C ARG A 292 -1.18 -7.84 3.62
N TRP A 293 -0.12 -8.43 3.07
CA TRP A 293 0.17 -9.85 3.27
C TRP A 293 1.67 -10.14 3.18
N ASP A 294 2.02 -11.41 3.41
CA ASP A 294 3.41 -11.90 3.34
C ASP A 294 4.35 -11.17 4.32
N ALA A 295 3.91 -11.05 5.58
CA ALA A 295 4.71 -10.49 6.66
C ALA A 295 5.92 -11.38 6.95
N SER A 296 7.10 -10.75 6.98
CA SER A 296 8.36 -11.43 7.29
C SER A 296 9.39 -10.42 7.79
N GLN A 297 10.48 -10.91 8.36
CA GLN A 297 11.54 -10.08 8.94
C GLN A 297 12.16 -9.13 7.90
N PHE A 298 12.38 -7.87 8.32
CA PHE A 298 12.99 -6.84 7.49
C PHE A 298 14.53 -6.92 7.49
N GLY A 299 15.09 -8.00 6.93
CA GLY A 299 16.54 -8.18 6.76
C GLY A 299 17.35 -8.15 8.07
N ALA A 300 18.63 -8.51 7.99
CA ALA A 300 19.54 -8.41 9.14
C ALA A 300 20.23 -7.05 9.16
N CYS A 301 20.53 -6.55 10.35
CA CYS A 301 21.42 -5.40 10.51
C CYS A 301 22.84 -5.73 10.08
N SER A 302 23.48 -4.81 9.37
CA SER A 302 24.91 -4.90 9.08
C SER A 302 25.75 -4.51 10.30
N SER A 303 26.93 -5.11 10.44
CA SER A 303 27.97 -4.73 11.40
C SER A 303 28.61 -3.36 11.11
#